data_AF-A0A6C0J661-F1
#
_entry.id   AF-A0A6C0J661-F1
#
_cell.length_a   1.000
_cell.length_b   1.000
_cell.length_c   1.000
_cell.angle_alpha   90.00
_cell.angle_beta   90.00
_cell.angle_gamma   90.00
#
_symmetry.space_group_name_H-M   'P 1'
#
loop_
_entity.id
_entity.type
_entity.pdbx_description
1 polymer ?
#
loop_
_entity_poly.entity_id
_entity_poly.type
_entity_poly.pdbx_seq_one_letter_code
_entity_poly.pdbx_strand_id
1 'polypeptide(L)'
;MSFKVKNKKRAIIDNRTTIDAKHNIKIKYFKELQKSFTGKKKKLKLYKEQYTILMNKPLKELNDIEFLKKNELEDKIEILEKEVDDIESSKEEKEYYKNTGNILFDYYDTSNKNSKKEIVKEQLNKKGSKTVMDWLNKNNQLNSNTKQDICDDYLSLTDPCFVKNIKNNYEDFCLNCNIEKKTHLADGCMICEICGQVDYIVIDSDKPSYKDPPKEISYFAYKRINHFNEWMAQFQAKETTDIPQDLYNQILIEIKKERIDNMGDLTSSKVREILKKLKKNKYYEHVPHIINKLNGLPPPIMNRTTEEELRRMFKEIQIPFTKFCPKERKNFLSYSYVLHKFVELLELDQFIDCFILLKSREKLHQQDLIWRQICEYLKWEFIPSV
;
A
#
# COMPACT_ATOMS: atom_id res chain seq x y z
N MET A 1 2.09 -32.15 1.90
CA MET A 1 3.50 -31.83 2.18
C MET A 1 3.55 -30.47 2.85
N SER A 2 4.08 -30.39 4.08
CA SER A 2 4.10 -29.16 4.87
C SER A 2 5.25 -28.26 4.41
N PHE A 3 4.96 -27.05 3.97
CA PHE A 3 5.95 -26.09 3.50
C PHE A 3 6.77 -25.58 4.70
N LYS A 4 8.00 -26.09 4.86
CA LYS A 4 9.00 -25.48 5.74
C LYS A 4 9.50 -24.19 5.10
N VAL A 5 8.94 -23.05 5.51
CA VAL A 5 9.49 -21.73 5.21
C VAL A 5 10.86 -21.64 5.90
N LYS A 6 11.94 -21.69 5.12
CA LYS A 6 13.28 -21.36 5.63
C LYS A 6 13.28 -19.87 5.93
N ASN A 7 13.18 -19.51 7.21
CA ASN A 7 13.54 -18.19 7.69
C ASN A 7 15.00 -17.94 7.30
N LYS A 8 15.24 -17.15 6.24
CA LYS A 8 16.56 -16.62 5.94
C LYS A 8 16.97 -15.81 7.17
N LYS A 9 17.93 -16.32 7.96
CA LYS A 9 18.57 -15.52 9.01
C LYS A 9 19.07 -14.25 8.32
N ARG A 10 18.50 -13.10 8.70
CA ARG A 10 19.00 -11.79 8.25
C ARG A 10 20.48 -11.76 8.62
N ALA A 11 21.34 -11.46 7.65
CA ALA A 11 22.74 -11.21 7.94
C ALA A 11 22.80 -10.05 8.93
N ILE A 12 23.33 -10.31 10.13
CA ILE A 12 23.63 -9.26 11.10
C ILE A 12 24.84 -8.53 10.52
N ILE A 13 24.59 -7.44 9.80
CA ILE A 13 25.64 -6.52 9.39
C ILE A 13 26.01 -5.74 10.66
N ASP A 14 27.23 -5.95 11.17
CA ASP A 14 27.73 -5.20 12.32
C ASP A 14 28.01 -3.75 11.89
N ASN A 15 26.98 -2.90 11.91
CA ASN A 15 27.03 -1.47 11.63
C ASN A 15 27.44 -0.65 12.87
N ARG A 16 28.25 -1.21 13.78
CA ARG A 16 28.76 -0.48 14.95
C ARG A 16 29.52 0.76 14.50
N THR A 17 28.82 1.88 14.56
CA THR A 17 29.33 3.23 14.29
C THR A 17 29.03 4.06 15.53
N THR A 18 29.98 4.89 15.94
CA THR A 18 29.76 5.74 17.12
C THR A 18 28.84 6.90 16.78
N ILE A 19 28.12 7.41 17.78
CA ILE A 19 27.34 8.65 17.65
C ILE A 19 28.27 9.78 17.14
N ASP A 20 29.50 9.85 17.64
CA ASP A 20 30.53 10.78 17.16
C ASP A 20 30.80 10.67 15.65
N ALA A 21 30.95 9.45 15.13
CA ALA A 21 31.21 9.26 13.70
C ALA A 21 30.03 9.77 12.85
N LYS A 22 28.80 9.41 13.23
CA LYS A 22 27.60 9.86 12.53
C LYS A 22 27.35 11.37 12.68
N HIS A 23 27.58 11.93 13.87
CA HIS A 23 27.46 13.36 14.13
C HIS A 23 28.47 14.17 13.30
N ASN A 24 29.73 13.73 13.24
CA ASN A 24 30.76 14.36 12.42
C ASN A 24 30.45 14.31 10.92
N ILE A 25 29.83 13.23 10.43
CA ILE A 25 29.33 13.16 9.05
C ILE A 25 28.27 14.25 8.81
N LYS A 26 27.32 14.44 9.73
CA LYS A 26 26.32 15.51 9.63
C LYS A 26 26.93 16.90 9.69
N ILE A 27 27.92 17.15 10.54
CA ILE A 27 28.66 18.43 10.57
C ILE A 27 29.38 18.68 9.25
N LYS A 28 30.04 17.67 8.67
CA LYS A 28 30.71 17.80 7.37
C LYS A 28 29.70 18.13 6.27
N TYR A 29 28.56 17.45 6.26
CA TYR A 29 27.45 17.72 5.34
C TYR A 29 26.97 19.18 5.43
N PHE A 30 26.73 19.72 6.64
CA PHE A 30 26.31 21.12 6.79
C PHE A 30 27.39 22.11 6.30
N LYS A 31 28.67 21.83 6.54
CA LYS A 31 29.77 22.63 6.01
C LYS A 31 29.83 22.61 4.48
N GLU A 32 29.57 21.47 3.85
CA GLU A 32 29.51 21.33 2.40
C GLU A 32 28.28 22.05 1.83
N LEU A 33 27.13 21.96 2.50
CA LEU A 33 25.91 22.66 2.14
C LEU A 33 26.12 24.19 2.15
N GLN A 34 26.75 24.72 3.21
CA GLN A 34 27.14 26.12 3.33
C GLN A 34 28.15 26.55 2.24
N LYS A 35 29.12 25.71 1.88
CA LYS A 35 30.04 26.01 0.76
C LYS A 35 29.29 26.10 -0.57
N SER A 36 28.31 25.23 -0.78
CA SER A 36 27.49 25.19 -2.00
C SER A 36 26.61 26.43 -2.17
N PHE A 37 26.28 27.13 -1.07
CA PHE A 37 25.46 28.34 -1.06
C PHE A 37 25.94 29.40 -2.06
N THR A 38 27.25 29.67 -2.06
CA THR A 38 27.84 30.67 -2.97
C THR A 38 27.66 30.31 -4.44
N GLY A 39 27.73 29.02 -4.77
CA GLY A 39 27.50 28.50 -6.12
C GLY A 39 26.03 28.57 -6.53
N LYS A 40 25.12 28.18 -5.63
CA LYS A 40 23.67 28.24 -5.86
C LYS A 40 23.18 29.69 -6.03
N LYS A 41 23.67 30.62 -5.20
CA LYS A 41 23.36 32.05 -5.31
C LYS A 41 23.83 32.66 -6.64
N LYS A 42 25.00 32.27 -7.14
CA LYS A 42 25.50 32.69 -8.47
C LYS A 42 24.64 32.13 -9.61
N LYS A 43 24.25 30.85 -9.54
CA LYS A 43 23.34 30.22 -10.53
C LYS A 43 21.97 30.89 -10.54
N LEU A 44 21.41 31.18 -9.35
CA LEU A 44 20.14 31.89 -9.22
C LEU A 44 20.21 33.28 -9.86
N LYS A 45 21.31 34.02 -9.64
CA LYS A 45 21.52 35.32 -10.30
C LYS A 45 21.54 35.19 -11.83
N LEU A 46 22.25 34.19 -12.35
CA LEU A 46 22.30 33.92 -13.79
C LEU A 46 20.92 33.58 -14.38
N TYR A 47 20.12 32.75 -13.70
CA TYR A 47 18.78 32.41 -14.18
C TYR A 47 17.82 33.60 -14.11
N LYS A 48 17.91 34.43 -13.07
CA LYS A 48 17.16 35.70 -13.01
C LYS A 48 17.55 36.64 -14.15
N GLU A 49 18.84 36.79 -14.45
CA GLU A 49 19.32 37.59 -15.59
C GLU A 49 18.76 37.04 -16.92
N GLN A 50 18.82 35.73 -17.16
CA GLN A 50 18.24 35.09 -18.35
C GLN A 50 16.72 35.29 -18.45
N TYR A 51 16.02 35.17 -17.33
CA TYR A 51 14.58 35.40 -17.27
C TYR A 51 14.23 36.87 -17.57
N THR A 52 14.97 37.84 -17.03
CA THR A 52 14.73 39.27 -17.32
C THR A 52 14.97 39.63 -18.78
N ILE A 53 15.97 39.04 -19.44
CA ILE A 53 16.22 39.21 -20.88
C ILE A 53 15.01 38.73 -21.69
N LEU A 54 14.42 37.59 -21.32
CA LEU A 54 13.23 37.06 -21.98
C LEU A 54 11.95 37.85 -21.64
N MET A 55 11.85 38.43 -20.45
CA MET A 55 10.72 39.26 -20.04
C MET A 55 10.68 40.61 -20.78
N ASN A 56 11.85 41.18 -21.08
CA ASN A 56 11.96 42.48 -21.76
C ASN A 56 11.73 42.42 -23.27
N LYS A 57 11.59 41.22 -23.86
CA LYS A 57 11.25 41.07 -25.28
C LYS A 57 9.76 41.39 -25.52
N PRO A 58 9.42 42.18 -26.57
CA PRO A 58 8.03 42.47 -26.90
C PRO A 58 7.29 41.19 -27.34
N LEU A 59 6.04 41.03 -26.91
CA LEU A 59 5.21 39.83 -27.17
C LEU A 59 5.10 39.44 -28.65
N LYS A 60 5.26 40.39 -29.59
CA LYS A 60 5.20 40.14 -31.03
C LYS A 60 6.44 39.43 -31.59
N GLU A 61 7.54 39.38 -30.83
CA GLU A 61 8.82 38.79 -31.24
C GLU A 61 9.16 37.50 -30.48
N LEU A 62 8.29 37.04 -29.58
CA LEU A 62 8.49 35.80 -28.83
C LEU A 62 8.09 34.58 -29.68
N ASN A 63 9.02 33.64 -29.85
CA ASN A 63 8.73 32.34 -30.44
C ASN A 63 8.21 31.34 -29.37
N ASP A 64 7.44 30.32 -29.79
CA ASP A 64 6.89 29.28 -28.89
C ASP A 64 7.97 28.58 -28.04
N ILE A 65 9.17 28.40 -28.59
CA ILE A 65 10.33 27.80 -27.89
C ILE A 65 10.84 28.72 -26.77
N GLU A 66 10.79 30.04 -26.97
CA GLU A 66 11.22 31.02 -25.96
C GLU A 66 10.19 31.13 -24.84
N PHE A 67 8.91 30.96 -25.16
CA PHE A 67 7.84 30.87 -24.16
C PHE A 67 7.99 29.65 -23.25
N LEU A 68 8.29 28.47 -23.83
CA LEU A 68 8.56 27.26 -23.04
C LEU A 68 9.80 27.42 -22.15
N LYS A 69 10.89 27.98 -22.68
CA LYS A 69 12.10 28.27 -21.89
C LYS A 69 11.84 29.25 -20.75
N LYS A 70 10.94 30.22 -20.95
CA LYS A 70 10.53 31.16 -19.91
C LYS A 70 9.88 30.43 -18.73
N ASN A 71 8.91 29.56 -18.99
CA ASN A 71 8.24 28.78 -17.94
C ASN A 71 9.23 27.86 -17.21
N GLU A 72 10.10 27.16 -17.95
CA GLU A 72 11.13 26.33 -17.31
C GLU A 72 12.08 27.13 -16.42
N LEU A 73 12.46 28.35 -16.83
CA LEU A 73 13.31 29.22 -16.02
C LEU A 73 12.60 29.71 -14.77
N GLU A 74 11.30 30.00 -14.87
CA GLU A 74 10.47 30.40 -13.73
C GLU A 74 10.42 29.31 -12.66
N ASP A 75 10.10 28.07 -13.06
CA ASP A 75 10.09 26.91 -12.16
C ASP A 75 11.47 26.68 -11.51
N LYS A 76 12.55 26.77 -12.31
CA LYS A 76 13.92 26.60 -11.82
C LYS A 76 14.34 27.70 -10.84
N ILE A 77 13.88 28.93 -11.05
CA ILE A 77 14.11 30.05 -10.14
C ILE A 77 13.39 29.79 -8.83
N GLU A 78 12.10 29.44 -8.85
CA GLU A 78 11.32 29.20 -7.64
C GLU A 78 11.93 28.09 -6.76
N ILE A 79 12.34 26.99 -7.38
CA ILE A 79 13.00 25.87 -6.67
C ILE A 79 14.33 26.33 -6.05
N LEU A 80 15.17 27.03 -6.81
CA LEU A 80 16.46 27.49 -6.33
C LEU A 80 16.37 28.59 -5.28
N GLU A 81 15.34 29.45 -5.33
CA GLU A 81 15.07 30.44 -4.28
C GLU A 81 14.76 29.75 -2.96
N LYS A 82 13.85 28.77 -2.95
CA LYS A 82 13.54 27.98 -1.75
C LYS A 82 14.77 27.27 -1.20
N GLU A 83 15.58 26.66 -2.05
CA GLU A 83 16.82 26.01 -1.62
C GLU A 83 17.83 27.00 -1.02
N VAL A 84 17.96 28.20 -1.61
CA VAL A 84 18.87 29.24 -1.10
C VAL A 84 18.37 29.75 0.25
N ASP A 85 17.07 29.97 0.40
CA ASP A 85 16.44 30.42 1.65
C ASP A 85 16.57 29.37 2.76
N ASP A 86 16.36 28.09 2.45
CA ASP A 86 16.52 26.98 3.41
C ASP A 86 17.99 26.85 3.88
N ILE A 87 18.96 27.07 2.98
CA ILE A 87 20.40 27.07 3.32
C ILE A 87 20.78 28.33 4.12
N GLU A 88 20.30 29.52 3.74
CA GLU A 88 20.58 30.79 4.43
C GLU A 88 20.01 30.79 5.85
N SER A 89 18.82 30.21 6.02
CA SER A 89 18.18 30.07 7.32
C SER A 89 18.78 28.95 8.19
N SER A 90 19.75 28.16 7.68
CA SER A 90 20.31 26.97 8.33
C SER A 90 19.21 26.04 8.88
N LYS A 91 18.12 25.87 8.13
CA LYS A 91 16.91 25.20 8.61
C LYS A 91 17.17 23.74 8.98
N GLU A 92 17.84 23.00 8.09
CA GLU A 92 18.17 21.59 8.31
C GLU A 92 19.11 21.38 9.51
N GLU A 93 20.07 22.28 9.70
CA GLU A 93 20.99 22.24 10.84
C GLU A 93 20.26 22.50 12.16
N LYS A 94 19.38 23.52 12.18
CA LYS A 94 18.53 23.82 13.34
C LYS A 94 17.60 22.67 13.71
N GLU A 95 16.95 22.06 12.72
CA GLU A 95 16.06 20.92 12.93
C GLU A 95 16.82 19.70 13.45
N TYR A 96 18.01 19.45 12.90
CA TYR A 96 18.89 18.39 13.40
C TYR A 96 19.27 18.59 14.86
N TYR A 97 19.73 19.78 15.26
CA TYR A 97 20.08 20.05 16.65
C TYR A 97 18.87 20.10 17.59
N LYS A 98 17.71 20.54 17.10
CA LYS A 98 16.45 20.48 17.87
C LYS A 98 16.10 19.04 18.24
N ASN A 99 16.28 18.10 17.31
CA ASN A 99 15.89 16.71 17.52
C ASN A 99 16.98 15.89 18.24
N THR A 100 18.25 16.19 17.99
CA THR A 100 19.39 15.40 18.52
C THR A 100 20.09 16.04 19.71
N GLY A 101 19.81 17.31 20.04
CA GLY A 101 20.57 18.08 21.03
C GLY A 101 20.60 17.46 22.42
N ASN A 102 19.44 17.01 22.92
CA ASN A 102 19.35 16.35 24.23
C ASN A 102 20.13 15.02 24.26
N ILE A 103 20.05 14.24 23.19
CA ILE A 103 20.73 12.94 23.08
C ILE A 103 22.24 13.11 23.01
N LEU A 104 22.71 14.09 22.24
CA LEU A 104 24.13 14.45 22.17
C LEU A 104 24.63 14.95 23.53
N PHE A 105 23.84 15.76 24.23
CA PHE A 105 24.17 16.21 25.58
C PHE A 105 24.34 15.01 26.53
N ASP A 106 23.37 14.10 26.58
CA ASP A 106 23.44 12.90 27.42
C ASP A 106 24.63 12.01 27.06
N TYR A 107 24.96 11.90 25.77
CA TYR A 107 26.12 11.14 25.28
C TYR A 107 27.45 11.73 25.77
N TYR A 108 27.65 13.05 25.62
CA TYR A 108 28.88 13.72 26.02
C TYR A 108 28.99 13.92 27.55
N ASP A 109 27.88 14.06 28.26
CA ASP A 109 27.89 14.12 29.72
C ASP A 109 28.24 12.74 30.32
N THR A 110 27.69 11.66 29.74
CA THR A 110 28.02 10.28 30.15
C THR A 110 29.46 9.89 29.81
N SER A 111 30.03 10.38 28.71
CA SER A 111 31.44 10.14 28.39
C SER A 111 32.37 10.87 29.36
N ASN A 112 32.05 12.12 29.73
CA ASN A 112 32.83 12.92 30.69
C ASN A 112 32.76 12.40 32.14
N LYS A 113 31.62 11.87 32.57
CA LYS A 113 31.48 11.25 33.91
C LYS A 113 32.31 9.98 34.07
N ASN A 114 32.56 9.23 32.98
CA ASN A 114 33.40 8.04 33.02
C ASN A 114 34.90 8.38 33.14
N SER A 115 35.32 9.59 32.77
CA SER A 115 36.70 10.08 32.91
C SER A 115 37.04 10.57 34.32
N LYS A 116 36.03 10.84 35.17
CA LYS A 116 36.18 11.34 36.54
C LYS A 116 35.78 10.32 37.60
N LYS A 117 36.25 9.07 37.49
CA LYS A 117 36.32 8.16 38.65
C LYS A 117 37.56 8.47 39.49
N GLU A 118 37.67 9.71 39.98
CA GLU A 118 38.41 9.97 41.20
C GLU A 118 37.41 10.31 42.30
N ILE A 119 37.56 9.59 43.40
CA ILE A 119 36.77 9.69 44.62
C ILE A 119 36.86 11.13 45.14
N VAL A 120 35.78 11.91 45.04
CA VAL A 120 35.65 13.14 45.81
C VAL A 120 34.28 13.19 46.44
N LYS A 121 34.28 12.98 47.76
CA LYS A 121 33.18 13.24 48.69
C LYS A 121 32.64 14.65 48.46
N GLU A 122 31.32 14.78 48.45
CA GLU A 122 30.60 16.04 48.35
C GLU A 122 31.17 17.09 49.33
N GLN A 123 31.74 18.16 48.79
CA GLN A 123 31.76 19.45 49.46
C GLN A 123 31.08 20.47 48.56
N LEU A 124 29.95 20.96 49.08
CA LEU A 124 29.21 22.11 48.57
C LEU A 124 30.14 23.32 48.49
N ASN A 125 30.39 23.84 47.28
CA ASN A 125 30.90 25.19 47.11
C ASN A 125 30.04 25.98 46.13
N LYS A 126 29.18 26.82 46.70
CA LYS A 126 28.47 27.91 46.02
C LYS A 126 29.49 28.99 45.66
N LYS A 127 29.89 29.09 44.38
CA LYS A 127 30.27 30.34 43.68
C LYS A 127 30.77 30.01 42.27
N GLY A 128 29.93 30.23 41.27
CA GLY A 128 30.26 30.12 39.85
C GLY A 128 29.09 30.65 39.02
N SER A 129 29.38 31.46 37.99
CA SER A 129 28.38 32.04 37.10
C SER A 129 27.53 30.94 36.46
N LYS A 130 26.21 30.99 36.66
CA LYS A 130 25.27 30.06 36.04
C LYS A 130 25.36 30.23 34.52
N THR A 131 25.88 29.23 33.83
CA THR A 131 25.83 29.15 32.37
C THR A 131 24.44 28.71 31.94
N VAL A 132 24.08 28.93 30.68
CA VAL A 132 22.80 28.47 30.10
C VAL A 132 22.59 26.95 30.33
N MET A 133 23.66 26.17 30.53
CA MET A 133 23.59 24.74 30.84
C MET A 133 23.04 24.40 32.23
N ASP A 134 23.21 25.27 33.23
CA ASP A 134 22.60 25.05 34.56
C ASP A 134 21.08 25.20 34.54
N TRP A 135 20.53 25.89 33.52
CA TRP A 135 19.09 26.09 33.37
C TRP A 135 18.42 24.88 32.69
N LEU A 136 19.08 24.22 31.73
CA LEU A 136 18.56 23.00 31.08
C LEU A 136 18.47 21.80 32.04
N ASN A 137 19.33 21.74 33.07
CA ASN A 137 19.41 20.63 34.02
C ASN A 137 18.21 20.50 34.98
N LYS A 138 17.27 21.45 35.01
CA LYS A 138 16.16 21.42 35.99
C LYS A 138 15.00 20.50 35.64
N ASN A 139 14.89 20.02 34.39
CA ASN A 139 13.67 19.35 33.91
C ASN A 139 13.77 17.85 33.65
N ASN A 140 14.94 17.21 33.85
CA ASN A 140 15.06 15.78 33.56
C ASN A 140 15.05 14.95 34.86
N GLN A 141 13.97 14.20 35.07
CA GLN A 141 13.98 13.00 35.90
C GLN A 141 15.12 12.09 35.43
N LEU A 142 15.91 11.61 36.39
CA LEU A 142 17.04 10.71 36.19
C LEU A 142 16.57 9.36 35.63
N ASN A 143 16.39 9.27 34.31
CA ASN A 143 16.39 7.98 33.61
C ASN A 143 17.84 7.57 33.39
N SER A 144 18.27 6.49 34.04
CA SER A 144 19.58 5.89 33.82
C SER A 144 19.60 5.16 32.47
N ASN A 145 19.60 5.91 31.37
CA ASN A 145 19.68 5.34 30.03
C ASN A 145 21.08 4.74 29.84
N THR A 146 21.15 3.49 29.38
CA THR A 146 22.44 2.87 29.08
C THR A 146 23.04 3.51 27.82
N LYS A 147 24.38 3.44 27.64
CA LYS A 147 25.05 3.93 26.42
C LYS A 147 24.45 3.35 25.13
N GLN A 148 23.87 2.15 25.22
CA GLN A 148 23.20 1.50 24.11
C GLN A 148 21.86 2.16 23.79
N ASP A 149 21.06 2.50 24.80
CA ASP A 149 19.76 3.17 24.63
C ASP A 149 19.95 4.56 23.98
N ILE A 150 20.96 5.32 24.42
CA ILE A 150 21.33 6.62 23.82
C ILE A 150 21.71 6.47 22.34
N CYS A 151 22.41 5.40 21.99
CA CYS A 151 22.79 5.10 20.61
C CYS A 151 21.57 4.74 19.76
N ASP A 152 20.70 3.88 20.27
CA ASP A 152 19.48 3.45 19.58
C ASP A 152 18.51 4.63 19.37
N ASP A 153 18.38 5.52 20.36
CA ASP A 153 17.57 6.74 20.25
C ASP A 153 18.14 7.69 19.19
N TYR A 154 19.45 7.91 19.18
CA TYR A 154 20.11 8.73 18.14
C TYR A 154 19.91 8.14 16.74
N LEU A 155 20.05 6.83 16.59
CA LEU A 155 19.88 6.14 15.31
C LEU A 155 18.43 6.18 14.84
N SER A 156 17.45 6.05 15.73
CA SER A 156 16.03 6.12 15.39
C SER A 156 15.62 7.47 14.79
N LEU A 157 16.29 8.56 15.17
CA LEU A 157 16.02 9.90 14.65
C LEU A 157 16.82 10.25 13.40
N THR A 158 17.99 9.64 13.20
CA THR A 158 18.93 10.03 12.14
C THR A 158 18.99 9.05 10.97
N ASP A 159 18.53 7.81 11.17
CA ASP A 159 18.63 6.73 10.21
C ASP A 159 17.23 6.12 9.93
N PRO A 160 16.61 6.42 8.76
CA PRO A 160 15.29 5.91 8.40
C PRO A 160 15.20 4.37 8.33
N CYS A 161 16.34 3.68 8.21
CA CYS A 161 16.40 2.22 8.11
C CYS A 161 16.66 1.54 9.46
N PHE A 162 16.85 2.32 10.54
CA PHE A 162 17.11 1.77 11.86
C PHE A 162 15.82 1.32 12.55
N VAL A 163 15.80 0.08 13.03
CA VAL A 163 14.70 -0.50 13.79
C VAL A 163 15.21 -0.78 15.20
N LYS A 164 14.67 -0.06 16.19
CA LYS A 164 15.01 -0.26 17.61
C LYS A 164 14.56 -1.66 18.04
N ASN A 165 15.49 -2.46 18.55
CA ASN A 165 15.15 -3.74 19.19
C ASN A 165 14.51 -3.41 20.54
N ILE A 166 13.17 -3.44 20.58
CA ILE A 166 12.44 -3.41 21.85
C ILE A 166 12.81 -4.72 22.56
N LYS A 167 13.50 -4.64 23.70
CA LYS A 167 13.73 -5.82 24.54
C LYS A 167 12.35 -6.39 24.88
N ASN A 168 12.12 -7.68 24.62
CA ASN A 168 10.88 -8.36 25.01
C ASN A 168 10.54 -7.96 26.44
N ASN A 169 9.35 -7.38 26.64
CA ASN A 169 8.93 -6.94 27.95
C ASN A 169 9.00 -8.13 28.92
N TYR A 170 9.55 -7.91 30.12
CA TYR A 170 9.50 -8.87 31.22
C TYR A 170 8.05 -9.22 31.65
N GLU A 171 7.06 -8.56 31.06
CA GLU A 171 5.62 -8.75 31.25
C GLU A 171 5.15 -10.14 30.79
N ASP A 172 5.84 -10.78 29.84
CA ASP A 172 5.46 -12.11 29.35
C ASP A 172 5.89 -13.25 30.29
N PHE A 173 6.70 -12.96 31.32
CA PHE A 173 7.23 -13.96 32.25
C PHE A 173 6.60 -13.87 33.64
N CYS A 174 6.36 -15.03 34.25
CA CYS A 174 5.94 -15.09 35.65
C CYS A 174 7.11 -14.74 36.57
N LEU A 175 6.97 -13.69 37.39
CA LEU A 175 7.99 -13.26 38.34
C LEU A 175 8.32 -14.32 39.41
N ASN A 176 7.36 -15.18 39.75
CA ASN A 176 7.55 -16.23 40.76
C ASN A 176 8.18 -17.51 40.20
N CYS A 177 7.81 -17.91 38.97
CA CYS A 177 8.23 -19.18 38.39
C CYS A 177 9.29 -19.03 37.30
N ASN A 178 9.53 -17.80 36.85
CA ASN A 178 10.43 -17.44 35.75
C ASN A 178 10.18 -18.25 34.47
N ILE A 179 8.91 -18.59 34.21
CA ILE A 179 8.44 -19.22 32.97
C ILE A 179 7.57 -18.24 32.19
N GLU A 180 7.55 -18.40 30.87
CA GLU A 180 6.67 -17.65 29.98
C GLU A 180 5.20 -17.97 30.33
N LYS A 181 4.38 -16.93 30.48
CA LYS A 181 2.95 -17.06 30.73
C LYS A 181 2.26 -17.42 29.42
N LYS A 182 1.22 -18.25 29.50
CA LYS A 182 0.41 -18.63 28.35
C LYS A 182 -0.68 -17.60 28.12
N THR A 183 -0.74 -17.03 26.92
CA THR A 183 -1.77 -16.05 26.56
C THR A 183 -3.10 -16.73 26.23
N HIS A 184 -4.15 -16.35 26.95
CA HIS A 184 -5.54 -16.70 26.69
C HIS A 184 -6.25 -15.53 26.02
N LEU A 185 -6.29 -15.57 24.68
CA LEU A 185 -6.86 -14.47 23.88
C LEU A 185 -8.35 -14.21 24.13
N ALA A 186 -9.12 -15.26 24.44
CA ALA A 186 -10.56 -15.13 24.69
C ALA A 186 -10.87 -14.38 25.99
N ASP A 187 -10.00 -14.54 26.99
CA ASP A 187 -10.20 -14.00 28.34
C ASP A 187 -9.35 -12.73 28.58
N GLY A 188 -8.56 -12.30 27.59
CA GLY A 188 -7.73 -11.11 27.71
C GLY A 188 -6.67 -11.22 28.79
N CYS A 189 -6.08 -12.41 28.98
CA CYS A 189 -5.15 -12.62 30.09
C CYS A 189 -3.97 -13.54 29.74
N MET A 190 -2.93 -13.47 30.56
CA MET A 190 -1.76 -14.34 30.53
C MET A 190 -1.67 -15.12 31.83
N ILE A 191 -1.57 -16.44 31.75
CA ILE A 191 -1.63 -17.34 32.92
C ILE A 191 -0.32 -18.11 33.04
N CYS A 192 0.27 -18.11 34.24
CA CYS A 192 1.36 -19.01 34.57
C CYS A 192 0.85 -20.44 34.81
N GLU A 193 1.32 -21.42 34.05
CA GLU A 193 0.88 -22.82 34.18
C GLU A 193 1.35 -23.50 35.49
N ILE A 194 2.28 -22.89 36.24
CA ILE A 194 2.82 -23.46 37.49
C ILE A 194 2.15 -22.87 38.74
N CYS A 195 2.18 -21.55 38.92
CA CYS A 195 1.62 -20.90 40.11
C CYS A 195 0.22 -20.32 39.92
N GLY A 196 -0.32 -20.35 38.70
CA GLY A 196 -1.65 -19.81 38.40
C GLY A 196 -1.73 -18.28 38.45
N GLN A 197 -0.60 -17.56 38.49
CA GLN A 197 -0.61 -16.10 38.41
C GLN A 197 -1.23 -15.65 37.08
N VAL A 198 -2.21 -14.76 37.16
CA VAL A 198 -2.93 -14.19 36.01
C VAL A 198 -2.63 -12.71 35.89
N ASP A 199 -2.17 -12.29 34.72
CA ASP A 199 -2.05 -10.88 34.36
C ASP A 199 -3.05 -10.58 33.25
N TYR A 200 -3.90 -9.56 33.44
CA TYR A 200 -4.83 -9.13 32.41
C TYR A 200 -4.11 -8.21 31.42
N ILE A 201 -4.31 -8.48 30.13
CA ILE A 201 -3.75 -7.71 29.03
C ILE A 201 -4.87 -7.09 28.21
N VAL A 202 -4.64 -5.86 27.74
CA VAL A 202 -5.53 -5.24 26.78
C VAL A 202 -5.21 -5.80 25.41
N ILE A 203 -6.10 -6.63 24.87
CA ILE A 203 -5.99 -7.14 23.51
C ILE A 203 -6.76 -6.19 22.59
N ASP A 204 -6.03 -5.32 21.90
CA ASP A 204 -6.62 -4.54 20.81
C ASP A 204 -6.76 -5.45 19.59
N SER A 205 -7.96 -6.04 19.43
CA SER A 205 -8.27 -6.87 18.28
C SER A 205 -8.65 -5.98 17.10
N ASP A 206 -7.80 -5.96 16.06
CA ASP A 206 -8.14 -5.35 14.76
C ASP A 206 -9.34 -6.04 14.07
N LYS A 207 -9.77 -7.21 14.55
CA LYS A 207 -11.02 -7.83 14.13
C LYS A 207 -12.18 -7.26 14.94
N PRO A 208 -13.17 -6.59 14.31
CA PRO A 208 -14.36 -6.16 15.02
C PRO A 208 -15.09 -7.37 15.62
N SER A 209 -15.59 -7.21 16.85
CA SER A 209 -16.52 -8.15 17.47
C SER A 209 -17.75 -8.31 16.57
N TYR A 210 -18.33 -9.51 16.49
CA TYR A 210 -19.53 -9.79 15.69
C TYR A 210 -20.73 -8.90 16.07
N LYS A 211 -20.71 -8.31 17.28
CA LYS A 211 -21.75 -7.40 17.79
C LYS A 211 -21.46 -5.92 17.55
N ASP A 212 -20.21 -5.56 17.24
CA ASP A 212 -19.89 -4.18 16.89
C ASP A 212 -20.14 -4.01 15.39
N PRO A 213 -20.87 -2.96 14.97
CA PRO A 213 -20.90 -2.61 13.57
C PRO A 213 -19.44 -2.45 13.12
N PRO A 214 -19.02 -3.06 12.00
CA PRO A 214 -17.67 -2.90 11.51
C PRO A 214 -17.35 -1.40 11.51
N LYS A 215 -16.26 -0.98 12.19
CA LYS A 215 -15.70 0.38 11.99
C LYS A 215 -15.72 0.59 10.49
N GLU A 216 -16.36 1.65 10.01
CA GLU A 216 -16.65 1.88 8.59
C GLU A 216 -15.38 1.75 7.73
N ILE A 217 -15.00 0.51 7.42
CA ILE A 217 -14.13 0.20 6.32
C ILE A 217 -14.97 0.64 5.14
N SER A 218 -14.38 1.47 4.30
CA SER A 218 -14.98 2.05 3.10
C SER A 218 -15.34 1.00 2.03
N TYR A 219 -16.09 -0.04 2.41
CA TYR A 219 -16.63 -1.10 1.56
C TYR A 219 -17.59 -0.57 0.50
N PHE A 220 -17.99 0.70 0.59
CA PHE A 220 -18.84 1.37 -0.38
C PHE A 220 -18.09 2.14 -1.46
N ALA A 221 -16.75 2.11 -1.48
CA ALA A 221 -16.03 2.52 -2.68
C ALA A 221 -16.24 1.43 -3.76
N TYR A 222 -16.86 1.80 -4.89
CA TYR A 222 -16.98 0.93 -6.07
C TYR A 222 -15.58 0.47 -6.51
N LYS A 223 -15.16 -0.73 -6.08
CA LYS A 223 -13.91 -1.35 -6.51
C LYS A 223 -14.25 -2.33 -7.62
N ARG A 224 -13.70 -2.11 -8.82
CA ARG A 224 -13.87 -2.98 -10.00
C ARG A 224 -13.65 -4.47 -9.71
N ILE A 225 -12.78 -4.78 -8.74
CA ILE A 225 -12.53 -6.16 -8.28
C ILE A 225 -13.79 -6.83 -7.69
N ASN A 226 -14.69 -6.08 -7.05
CA ASN A 226 -15.92 -6.65 -6.48
C ASN A 226 -16.82 -7.15 -7.61
N HIS A 227 -16.99 -6.34 -8.65
CA HIS A 227 -17.78 -6.74 -9.81
C HIS A 227 -17.12 -7.91 -10.58
N PHE A 228 -15.79 -7.95 -10.65
CA PHE A 228 -15.09 -9.14 -11.16
C PHE A 228 -15.40 -10.40 -10.34
N ASN A 229 -15.44 -10.28 -9.02
CA ASN A 229 -15.77 -11.39 -8.13
C ASN A 229 -17.24 -11.83 -8.26
N GLU A 230 -18.15 -10.88 -8.47
CA GLU A 230 -19.56 -11.15 -8.78
C GLU A 230 -19.68 -11.94 -10.09
N TRP A 231 -18.99 -11.54 -11.15
CA TRP A 231 -18.93 -12.29 -12.41
C TRP A 231 -18.41 -13.72 -12.22
N MET A 232 -17.36 -13.91 -11.41
CA MET A 232 -16.84 -15.23 -11.06
C MET A 232 -17.85 -16.09 -10.29
N ALA A 233 -18.64 -15.48 -9.41
CA ALA A 233 -19.69 -16.15 -8.65
C ALA A 233 -20.89 -16.53 -9.54
N GLN A 234 -21.33 -15.61 -10.40
CA GLN A 234 -22.40 -15.82 -11.38
C GLN A 234 -22.05 -16.96 -12.33
N PHE A 235 -20.83 -16.96 -12.89
CA PHE A 235 -20.34 -17.99 -13.80
C PHE A 235 -20.41 -19.40 -13.17
N GLN A 236 -20.02 -19.54 -11.91
CA GLN A 236 -20.01 -20.83 -11.20
C GLN A 236 -21.35 -21.12 -10.49
N ALA A 237 -22.39 -20.33 -10.74
CA ALA A 237 -23.68 -20.38 -10.05
C ALA A 237 -23.58 -20.37 -8.50
N LYS A 238 -22.52 -19.77 -7.95
CA LYS A 238 -22.23 -19.61 -6.51
C LYS A 238 -22.87 -18.34 -5.94
N GLU A 239 -23.69 -17.65 -6.72
CA GLU A 239 -24.42 -16.47 -6.25
C GLU A 239 -25.55 -16.86 -5.28
N THR A 240 -25.83 -15.96 -4.33
CA THR A 240 -26.86 -16.15 -3.29
C THR A 240 -28.19 -15.48 -3.66
N THR A 241 -28.33 -15.03 -4.90
CA THR A 241 -29.53 -14.34 -5.38
C THR A 241 -30.74 -15.28 -5.35
N ASP A 242 -31.78 -14.91 -4.60
CA ASP A 242 -33.03 -15.67 -4.58
C ASP A 242 -33.90 -15.30 -5.78
N ILE A 243 -34.08 -16.26 -6.69
CA ILE A 243 -34.89 -16.09 -7.90
C ILE A 243 -36.30 -16.59 -7.61
N PRO A 244 -37.35 -15.76 -7.77
CA PRO A 244 -38.72 -16.14 -7.44
C PRO A 244 -39.19 -17.40 -8.18
N GLN A 245 -39.85 -18.31 -7.47
CA GLN A 245 -40.36 -19.58 -8.03
C GLN A 245 -41.31 -19.38 -9.21
N ASP A 246 -42.09 -18.30 -9.21
CA ASP A 246 -42.97 -17.92 -10.32
C ASP A 246 -42.20 -17.72 -11.63
N LEU A 247 -40.98 -17.19 -11.58
CA LEU A 247 -40.13 -17.06 -12.77
C LEU A 247 -39.72 -18.44 -13.30
N TYR A 248 -39.30 -19.36 -12.43
CA TYR A 248 -38.97 -20.73 -12.83
C TYR A 248 -40.16 -21.43 -13.49
N ASN A 249 -41.36 -21.27 -12.93
CA ASN A 249 -42.58 -21.83 -13.50
C ASN A 249 -42.87 -21.27 -14.89
N GLN A 250 -42.73 -19.95 -15.08
CA GLN A 250 -42.90 -19.31 -16.39
C GLN A 250 -41.87 -19.83 -17.41
N ILE A 251 -40.61 -20.00 -17.00
CA ILE A 251 -39.56 -20.55 -17.87
C ILE A 251 -39.89 -22.00 -18.26
N LEU A 252 -40.30 -22.84 -17.30
CA LEU A 252 -40.69 -24.24 -17.56
C LEU A 252 -41.86 -24.35 -18.54
N ILE A 253 -42.84 -23.45 -18.45
CA ILE A 253 -43.97 -23.39 -19.40
C ILE A 253 -43.47 -23.09 -20.81
N GLU A 254 -42.55 -22.14 -20.98
CA GLU A 254 -41.97 -21.81 -22.30
C GLU A 254 -41.09 -22.95 -22.84
N ILE A 255 -40.28 -23.60 -22.01
CA ILE A 255 -39.50 -24.79 -22.38
C ILE A 255 -40.43 -25.91 -22.90
N LYS A 256 -41.55 -26.15 -22.20
CA LYS A 256 -42.55 -27.14 -22.60
C LYS A 256 -43.24 -26.79 -23.93
N LYS A 257 -43.50 -25.50 -24.18
CA LYS A 257 -44.05 -25.04 -25.48
C LYS A 257 -43.07 -25.29 -26.62
N GLU A 258 -41.78 -25.18 -26.37
CA GLU A 258 -40.73 -25.42 -27.37
C GLU A 258 -40.34 -26.91 -27.53
N ARG A 259 -41.00 -27.82 -26.79
CA ARG A 259 -40.79 -29.29 -26.85
C ARG A 259 -39.34 -29.72 -26.62
N ILE A 260 -38.66 -29.06 -25.68
CA ILE A 260 -37.34 -29.48 -25.25
C ILE A 260 -37.52 -30.60 -24.22
N ASP A 261 -37.30 -31.84 -24.65
CA ASP A 261 -37.48 -33.03 -23.80
C ASP A 261 -36.27 -33.30 -22.92
N ASN A 262 -35.07 -32.95 -23.40
CA ASN A 262 -33.83 -33.10 -22.64
C ASN A 262 -33.40 -31.75 -22.04
N MET A 263 -33.57 -31.62 -20.72
CA MET A 263 -33.14 -30.44 -19.99
C MET A 263 -31.62 -30.23 -20.07
N GLY A 264 -30.82 -31.30 -20.22
CA GLY A 264 -29.35 -31.22 -20.33
C GLY A 264 -28.84 -30.42 -21.55
N ASP A 265 -29.65 -30.27 -22.60
CA ASP A 265 -29.29 -29.54 -23.82
C ASP A 265 -29.60 -28.04 -23.73
N LEU A 266 -30.08 -27.58 -22.57
CA LEU A 266 -30.44 -26.19 -22.36
C LEU A 266 -29.19 -25.29 -22.30
N THR A 267 -29.00 -24.49 -23.34
CA THR A 267 -27.88 -23.56 -23.46
C THR A 267 -28.21 -22.16 -22.89
N SER A 268 -27.17 -21.42 -22.49
CA SER A 268 -27.27 -20.04 -22.01
C SER A 268 -27.96 -19.09 -23.02
N SER A 269 -27.77 -19.32 -24.33
CA SER A 269 -28.46 -18.57 -25.38
C SER A 269 -29.97 -18.81 -25.33
N LYS A 270 -30.38 -20.07 -25.16
CA LYS A 270 -31.79 -20.46 -25.14
C LYS A 270 -32.55 -19.88 -23.96
N VAL A 271 -31.96 -19.94 -22.77
CA VAL A 271 -32.57 -19.33 -21.56
C VAL A 271 -32.68 -17.81 -21.71
N ARG A 272 -31.69 -17.15 -22.32
CA ARG A 272 -31.78 -15.71 -22.62
C ARG A 272 -32.92 -15.40 -23.58
N GLU A 273 -33.16 -16.22 -24.60
CA GLU A 273 -34.30 -16.05 -25.51
C GLU A 273 -35.64 -16.15 -24.79
N ILE A 274 -35.79 -17.15 -23.91
CA ILE A 274 -37.00 -17.33 -23.09
C ILE A 274 -37.21 -16.13 -22.17
N LEU A 275 -36.18 -15.69 -21.44
CA LEU A 275 -36.23 -14.52 -20.58
C LEU A 275 -36.57 -13.24 -21.37
N LYS A 276 -36.10 -13.12 -22.62
CA LYS A 276 -36.45 -12.03 -23.52
C LYS A 276 -37.94 -12.03 -23.88
N LYS A 277 -38.51 -13.21 -24.20
CA LYS A 277 -39.96 -13.36 -24.49
C LYS A 277 -40.81 -12.99 -23.28
N LEU A 278 -40.38 -13.38 -22.08
CA LEU A 278 -41.03 -13.04 -20.81
C LEU A 278 -40.81 -11.58 -20.37
N LYS A 279 -40.00 -10.79 -21.11
CA LYS A 279 -39.58 -9.42 -20.77
C LYS A 279 -38.87 -9.32 -19.40
N LYS A 280 -38.13 -10.37 -19.03
CA LYS A 280 -37.43 -10.51 -17.74
C LYS A 280 -35.92 -10.26 -17.88
N ASN A 281 -35.55 -9.15 -18.53
CA ASN A 281 -34.14 -8.79 -18.83
C ASN A 281 -33.24 -8.72 -17.59
N LYS A 282 -33.80 -8.39 -16.42
CA LYS A 282 -33.05 -8.27 -15.17
C LYS A 282 -32.38 -9.57 -14.70
N TYR A 283 -32.76 -10.73 -15.25
CA TYR A 283 -32.20 -12.03 -14.88
C TYR A 283 -31.16 -12.56 -15.87
N TYR A 284 -30.72 -11.76 -16.85
CA TYR A 284 -29.74 -12.22 -17.85
C TYR A 284 -28.38 -12.58 -17.25
N GLU A 285 -28.01 -11.94 -16.14
CA GLU A 285 -26.77 -12.22 -15.41
C GLU A 285 -26.88 -13.52 -14.60
N HIS A 286 -28.09 -13.88 -14.18
CA HIS A 286 -28.39 -15.08 -13.38
C HIS A 286 -28.68 -16.33 -14.24
N VAL A 287 -28.47 -16.27 -15.55
CA VAL A 287 -28.73 -17.39 -16.47
C VAL A 287 -27.98 -18.68 -16.06
N PRO A 288 -26.69 -18.64 -15.67
CA PRO A 288 -26.01 -19.85 -15.20
C PRO A 288 -26.68 -20.47 -13.97
N HIS A 289 -27.12 -19.64 -13.01
CA HIS A 289 -27.84 -20.12 -11.82
C HIS A 289 -29.22 -20.70 -12.16
N ILE A 290 -29.94 -20.10 -13.11
CA ILE A 290 -31.21 -20.62 -13.61
C ILE A 290 -31.03 -21.98 -14.27
N ILE A 291 -30.03 -22.14 -15.15
CA ILE A 291 -29.76 -23.41 -15.85
C ILE A 291 -29.39 -24.51 -14.85
N ASN A 292 -28.48 -24.21 -13.92
CA ASN A 292 -28.08 -25.13 -12.86
C ASN A 292 -29.31 -25.62 -12.06
N LYS A 293 -30.22 -24.70 -11.69
CA LYS A 293 -31.44 -25.04 -10.95
C LYS A 293 -32.44 -25.87 -11.76
N LEU A 294 -32.55 -25.64 -13.07
CA LEU A 294 -33.49 -26.34 -13.95
C LEU A 294 -33.00 -27.74 -14.34
N ASN A 295 -31.71 -27.89 -14.63
CA ASN A 295 -31.14 -29.13 -15.15
C ASN A 295 -30.54 -30.03 -14.07
N GLY A 296 -30.21 -29.46 -12.90
CA GLY A 296 -29.53 -30.17 -11.82
C GLY A 296 -28.08 -30.57 -12.14
N LEU A 297 -27.53 -30.13 -13.27
CA LEU A 297 -26.14 -30.38 -13.66
C LEU A 297 -25.19 -29.45 -12.92
N PRO A 298 -24.03 -29.92 -12.46
CA PRO A 298 -23.07 -29.07 -11.77
C PRO A 298 -22.65 -27.90 -12.67
N PRO A 299 -22.60 -26.67 -12.15
CA PRO A 299 -22.11 -25.53 -12.92
C PRO A 299 -20.63 -25.73 -13.25
N PRO A 300 -20.07 -24.99 -14.22
CA PRO A 300 -18.63 -24.98 -14.45
C PRO A 300 -17.89 -24.64 -13.14
N ILE A 301 -16.96 -25.50 -12.71
CA ILE A 301 -16.19 -25.30 -11.48
C ILE A 301 -14.76 -24.92 -11.84
N MET A 302 -14.27 -23.81 -11.28
CA MET A 302 -12.84 -23.49 -11.29
C MET A 302 -12.19 -23.90 -9.97
N ASN A 303 -10.96 -24.42 -10.07
CA ASN A 303 -10.16 -24.73 -8.90
C ASN A 303 -9.76 -23.44 -8.17
N ARG A 304 -9.58 -23.52 -6.85
CA ARG A 304 -9.21 -22.35 -6.03
C ARG A 304 -7.95 -21.64 -6.53
N THR A 305 -6.94 -22.40 -6.96
CA THR A 305 -5.70 -21.86 -7.53
C THR A 305 -5.96 -21.04 -8.78
N THR A 306 -6.85 -21.52 -9.66
CA THR A 306 -7.26 -20.81 -10.88
C THR A 306 -8.03 -19.53 -10.54
N GLU A 307 -8.93 -19.56 -9.56
CA GLU A 307 -9.64 -18.35 -9.12
C GLU A 307 -8.70 -17.30 -8.53
N GLU A 308 -7.71 -17.71 -7.73
CA GLU A 308 -6.70 -16.82 -7.16
C GLU A 308 -5.81 -16.21 -8.25
N GLU A 309 -5.44 -17.01 -9.25
CA GLU A 309 -4.69 -16.58 -10.42
C GLU A 309 -5.46 -15.53 -11.24
N LEU A 310 -6.72 -15.80 -11.57
CA LEU A 310 -7.60 -14.85 -12.26
C LEU A 310 -7.76 -13.53 -11.49
N ARG A 311 -7.86 -13.59 -10.16
CA ARG A 311 -7.91 -12.38 -9.30
C ARG A 311 -6.58 -11.62 -9.30
N ARG A 312 -5.44 -12.33 -9.37
CA ARG A 312 -4.11 -11.72 -9.50
C ARG A 312 -3.99 -10.99 -10.84
N MET A 313 -4.28 -11.68 -11.94
CA MET A 313 -4.30 -11.10 -13.29
C MET A 313 -5.22 -9.87 -13.36
N PHE A 314 -6.41 -9.93 -12.75
CA PHE A 314 -7.32 -8.78 -12.70
C PHE A 314 -6.74 -7.55 -12.00
N LYS A 315 -5.95 -7.75 -10.93
CA LYS A 315 -5.28 -6.64 -10.23
C LYS A 315 -4.16 -6.06 -11.09
N GLU A 316 -3.39 -6.91 -11.77
CA GLU A 316 -2.27 -6.49 -12.61
C GLU A 316 -2.72 -5.61 -13.79
N ILE A 317 -3.86 -5.92 -14.42
CA ILE A 317 -4.37 -5.14 -15.56
C ILE A 317 -4.92 -3.76 -15.19
N GLN A 318 -5.20 -3.46 -13.90
CA GLN A 318 -5.81 -2.18 -13.50
C GLN A 318 -4.89 -0.97 -13.79
N ILE A 319 -3.60 -1.12 -13.52
CA ILE A 319 -2.58 -0.09 -13.74
C ILE A 319 -2.40 0.21 -15.24
N PRO A 320 -2.07 -0.76 -16.11
CA PRO A 320 -1.93 -0.51 -17.53
C PRO A 320 -3.24 -0.06 -18.18
N PHE A 321 -4.41 -0.57 -17.74
CA PHE A 321 -5.68 -0.05 -18.22
C PHE A 321 -5.80 1.46 -17.97
N THR A 322 -5.46 1.93 -16.76
CA THR A 322 -5.53 3.37 -16.44
C THR A 322 -4.54 4.20 -17.27
N LYS A 323 -3.38 3.63 -17.62
CA LYS A 323 -2.35 4.28 -18.44
C LYS A 323 -2.73 4.40 -19.91
N PHE A 324 -3.38 3.39 -20.46
CA PHE A 324 -3.65 3.25 -21.90
C PHE A 324 -5.11 3.50 -22.29
N CYS A 325 -6.01 3.67 -21.33
CA CYS A 325 -7.40 4.00 -21.63
C CYS A 325 -7.52 5.37 -22.33
N PRO A 326 -8.19 5.46 -23.49
CA PRO A 326 -8.44 6.73 -24.17
C PRO A 326 -9.16 7.72 -23.25
N LYS A 327 -8.82 9.02 -23.33
CA LYS A 327 -9.42 10.07 -22.49
C LYS A 327 -10.95 10.18 -22.62
N GLU A 328 -11.49 9.81 -23.78
CA GLU A 328 -12.93 9.80 -24.07
C GLU A 328 -13.66 8.63 -23.38
N ARG A 329 -12.96 7.54 -23.05
CA ARG A 329 -13.54 6.35 -22.43
C ARG A 329 -13.38 6.42 -20.92
N LYS A 330 -14.52 6.40 -20.20
CA LYS A 330 -14.54 6.32 -18.72
C LYS A 330 -14.75 4.89 -18.20
N ASN A 331 -15.37 4.04 -19.00
CA ASN A 331 -15.77 2.69 -18.59
C ASN A 331 -14.63 1.67 -18.75
N PHE A 332 -14.55 0.73 -17.81
CA PHE A 332 -13.62 -0.39 -17.87
C PHE A 332 -13.87 -1.29 -19.10
N LEU A 333 -12.94 -2.20 -19.39
CA LEU A 333 -13.21 -3.30 -20.34
C LEU A 333 -14.40 -4.13 -19.85
N SER A 334 -15.13 -4.76 -20.76
CA SER A 334 -16.20 -5.67 -20.37
C SER A 334 -15.62 -6.82 -19.54
N TYR A 335 -16.26 -7.17 -18.43
CA TYR A 335 -15.78 -8.24 -17.55
C TYR A 335 -15.83 -9.60 -18.26
N SER A 336 -16.85 -9.83 -19.10
CA SER A 336 -16.91 -11.01 -19.98
C SER A 336 -15.74 -11.03 -20.97
N TYR A 337 -15.34 -9.88 -21.53
CA TYR A 337 -14.17 -9.79 -22.41
C TYR A 337 -12.87 -10.10 -21.66
N VAL A 338 -12.68 -9.51 -20.48
CA VAL A 338 -11.47 -9.73 -19.66
C VAL A 338 -11.36 -11.19 -19.22
N LEU A 339 -12.46 -11.80 -18.77
CA LEU A 339 -12.46 -13.22 -18.39
C LEU A 339 -12.17 -14.13 -19.58
N HIS A 340 -12.74 -13.84 -20.76
CA HIS A 340 -12.42 -14.54 -22.00
C HIS A 340 -10.91 -14.48 -22.29
N LYS A 341 -10.31 -13.30 -22.23
CA LYS A 341 -8.87 -13.13 -22.45
C LYS A 341 -8.00 -13.82 -21.40
N PHE A 342 -8.44 -13.86 -20.15
CA PHE A 342 -7.71 -14.57 -19.11
C PHE A 342 -7.75 -16.09 -19.31
N VAL A 343 -8.89 -16.65 -19.69
CA VAL A 343 -8.96 -18.10 -19.93
C VAL A 343 -8.19 -18.49 -21.18
N GLU A 344 -8.15 -17.66 -22.23
CA GLU A 344 -7.26 -17.85 -23.39
C GLU A 344 -5.78 -17.87 -22.96
N LEU A 345 -5.34 -16.90 -22.16
CA LEU A 345 -3.94 -16.82 -21.69
C LEU A 345 -3.52 -17.94 -20.74
N LEU A 346 -4.48 -18.54 -20.03
CA LEU A 346 -4.25 -19.65 -19.11
C LEU A 346 -4.47 -21.02 -19.78
N GLU A 347 -4.74 -21.06 -21.09
CA GLU A 347 -5.04 -22.28 -21.87
C GLU A 347 -6.23 -23.06 -21.30
N LEU A 348 -7.24 -22.34 -20.79
CA LEU A 348 -8.45 -22.90 -20.21
C LEU A 348 -9.61 -22.88 -21.22
N ASP A 349 -9.38 -23.50 -22.38
CA ASP A 349 -10.26 -23.44 -23.56
C ASP A 349 -11.69 -23.91 -23.27
N GLN A 350 -11.83 -24.86 -22.35
CA GLN A 350 -13.12 -25.39 -21.88
C GLN A 350 -14.08 -24.32 -21.31
N PHE A 351 -13.59 -23.14 -20.93
CA PHE A 351 -14.40 -22.05 -20.39
C PHE A 351 -14.64 -20.90 -21.37
N ILE A 352 -14.04 -20.92 -22.56
CA ILE A 352 -14.14 -19.84 -23.57
C ILE A 352 -15.60 -19.56 -23.93
N ASP A 353 -16.38 -20.61 -24.20
CA ASP A 353 -17.79 -20.51 -24.61
C ASP A 353 -18.70 -19.92 -23.51
N CYS A 354 -18.24 -19.95 -22.25
CA CYS A 354 -18.98 -19.37 -21.13
C CYS A 354 -18.86 -17.85 -21.09
N PHE A 355 -17.77 -17.29 -21.64
CA PHE A 355 -17.47 -15.85 -21.62
C PHE A 355 -17.67 -15.26 -23.01
N ILE A 356 -18.94 -15.09 -23.39
CA ILE A 356 -19.30 -14.63 -24.74
C ILE A 356 -18.83 -13.17 -24.97
N LEU A 357 -18.16 -12.95 -26.10
CA LEU A 357 -17.69 -11.63 -26.52
C LEU A 357 -18.84 -10.72 -26.99
N LEU A 358 -18.58 -9.41 -27.07
CA LEU A 358 -19.57 -8.45 -27.57
C LEU A 358 -19.88 -8.70 -29.05
N LYS A 359 -21.17 -8.67 -29.40
CA LYS A 359 -21.63 -8.81 -30.80
C LYS A 359 -21.19 -7.66 -31.73
N SER A 360 -20.91 -6.48 -31.17
CA SER A 360 -20.50 -5.30 -31.95
C SER A 360 -19.00 -5.37 -32.25
N ARG A 361 -18.65 -5.59 -33.53
CA ARG A 361 -17.25 -5.72 -33.98
C ARG A 361 -16.42 -4.47 -33.69
N GLU A 362 -17.00 -3.28 -33.85
CA GLU A 362 -16.33 -2.01 -33.53
C GLU A 362 -15.99 -1.90 -32.04
N LYS A 363 -16.95 -2.21 -31.14
CA LYS A 363 -16.71 -2.18 -29.69
C LYS A 363 -15.75 -3.26 -29.23
N LEU A 364 -15.73 -4.41 -29.90
CA LEU A 364 -14.78 -5.47 -29.64
C LEU A 364 -13.38 -5.04 -30.06
N HIS A 365 -13.22 -4.52 -31.28
CA HIS A 365 -11.95 -4.00 -31.79
C HIS A 365 -11.36 -2.88 -30.89
N GLN A 366 -12.20 -1.96 -30.40
CA GLN A 366 -11.76 -0.95 -29.44
C GLN A 366 -11.23 -1.54 -28.13
N GLN A 367 -11.76 -2.67 -27.68
CA GLN A 367 -11.23 -3.37 -26.50
C GLN A 367 -9.92 -4.08 -26.81
N ASP A 368 -9.81 -4.72 -27.98
CA ASP A 368 -8.57 -5.36 -28.45
C ASP A 368 -7.40 -4.37 -28.55
N LEU A 369 -7.65 -3.15 -29.02
CA LEU A 369 -6.62 -2.10 -29.10
C LEU A 369 -6.03 -1.76 -27.73
N ILE A 370 -6.89 -1.62 -26.71
CA ILE A 370 -6.46 -1.35 -25.32
C ILE A 370 -5.79 -2.61 -24.75
N TRP A 371 -6.37 -3.79 -25.00
CA TRP A 371 -5.85 -5.06 -24.51
C TRP A 371 -4.44 -5.34 -25.04
N ARG A 372 -4.17 -5.04 -26.32
CA ARG A 372 -2.85 -5.16 -26.92
C ARG A 372 -1.80 -4.34 -26.17
N GLN A 373 -2.12 -3.10 -25.80
CA GLN A 373 -1.21 -2.25 -25.02
C GLN A 373 -1.01 -2.76 -23.59
N ILE A 374 -2.06 -3.34 -22.99
CA ILE A 374 -1.97 -4.01 -21.68
C ILE A 374 -1.05 -5.24 -21.77
N CYS A 375 -1.23 -6.10 -22.76
CA CYS A 375 -0.39 -7.27 -23.00
C CYS A 375 1.07 -6.88 -23.22
N GLU A 376 1.33 -5.87 -24.05
CA GLU A 376 2.69 -5.35 -24.30
C GLU A 376 3.36 -4.86 -23.00
N TYR A 377 2.61 -4.12 -22.16
CA TYR A 377 3.12 -3.62 -20.88
C TYR A 377 3.40 -4.72 -19.85
N LEU A 378 2.52 -5.72 -19.75
CA LEU A 378 2.66 -6.85 -18.83
C LEU A 378 3.54 -7.97 -19.39
N LYS A 379 3.98 -7.86 -20.66
CA LYS A 379 4.68 -8.89 -21.43
C LYS A 379 3.88 -10.21 -21.53
N TRP A 380 2.57 -10.08 -21.67
CA TRP A 380 1.69 -11.20 -21.98
C TRP A 380 1.54 -11.37 -23.48
N GLU A 381 1.18 -12.57 -23.91
CA GLU A 381 0.82 -12.82 -25.29
C GLU A 381 -0.44 -12.03 -25.68
N PHE A 382 -0.48 -11.50 -26.90
CA PHE A 382 -1.67 -10.85 -27.43
C PHE A 382 -2.37 -11.80 -28.41
N ILE A 383 -3.54 -12.27 -28.00
CA ILE A 383 -4.42 -13.10 -28.82
C ILE A 383 -5.55 -12.20 -29.35
N PRO A 384 -5.64 -11.92 -30.66
CA PRO A 384 -6.69 -11.07 -31.23
C PRO A 384 -8.06 -11.77 -31.17
N SER A 385 -9.12 -11.03 -30.85
CA SER A 385 -10.50 -11.53 -30.91
C SER A 385 -11.19 -11.31 -32.26
N VAL A 386 -10.60 -10.49 -33.14
CA VAL A 386 -11.19 -10.05 -34.42
C VAL A 386 -10.19 -10.08 -35.55
#